data_AF-A0A9D9H3B2-F1
#
_entry.id   AF-A0A9D9H3B2-F1
#
_cell.length_a   1.000
_cell.length_b   1.000
_cell.length_c   1.000
_cell.angle_alpha   90.00
_cell.angle_beta   90.00
_cell.angle_gamma   90.00
#
_symmetry.space_group_name_H-M   'P 1'
#
loop_
_entity.id
_entity.type
_entity.pdbx_description
1 polymer ?
#
loop_
_entity_poly.entity_id
_entity_poly.type
_entity_poly.pdbx_seq_one_letter_code
_entity_poly.pdbx_strand_id
1 'polypeptide(L)'
;MKKYLILSAISLLAFTGCKTNVPSSNVNNNQTNSQVVENNVTQTPSTELSGDANSYFSAKAEKDWIDVELDKAEYEYRNGSLSADEFKSKKIDLEDRERTLERTEDSLEYIVERELSVYDFSGKNIEELLTEKRDVEKQENELELEEHKLEDEYRLGNITKDEFIQKQTSIVERETKLDVLDDSIENALERLGYDD
;
A
#
# COMPACT_ATOMS: atom_id res chain seq x y z
N MET A 1 23.06 -11.48 19.64
CA MET A 1 23.69 -10.25 20.16
C MET A 1 24.70 -9.72 19.15
N LYS A 2 24.29 -8.84 18.23
CA LYS A 2 25.19 -8.06 17.38
C LYS A 2 24.84 -6.59 17.56
N LYS A 3 25.80 -5.83 18.10
CA LYS A 3 25.73 -4.39 18.31
C LYS A 3 26.18 -3.74 17.00
N TYR A 4 25.40 -2.82 16.44
CA TYR A 4 25.85 -1.98 15.34
C TYR A 4 25.91 -0.51 15.78
N LEU A 5 27.09 0.06 15.59
CA LEU A 5 27.49 1.43 15.86
C LEU A 5 26.92 2.36 14.79
N ILE A 6 26.32 3.46 15.22
CA ILE A 6 25.84 4.55 14.37
C ILE A 6 27.03 5.48 14.08
N LEU A 7 27.34 5.73 12.81
CA LEU A 7 28.13 6.90 12.39
C LEU A 7 27.18 7.92 11.77
N SER A 8 27.07 9.06 12.44
CA SER A 8 26.39 10.26 11.97
C SER A 8 27.35 11.10 11.12
N ALA A 9 26.90 11.58 9.96
CA ALA A 9 27.58 12.63 9.20
C ALA A 9 26.54 13.66 8.74
N ILE A 10 26.48 14.77 9.47
CA ILE A 10 25.77 16.00 9.10
C ILE A 10 26.61 16.73 8.06
N SER A 11 26.00 17.10 6.92
CA SER A 11 26.60 18.05 5.99
C SER A 11 25.64 19.20 5.73
N LEU A 12 26.01 20.35 6.28
CA LEU A 12 25.35 21.64 6.17
C LEU A 12 25.99 22.39 5.00
N LEU A 13 25.24 22.77 3.95
CA LEU A 13 25.67 23.82 3.03
C LEU A 13 24.46 24.66 2.58
N ALA A 14 24.43 25.89 3.10
CA ALA A 14 23.62 26.98 2.59
C ALA A 14 24.42 27.76 1.53
N PHE A 15 23.79 28.22 0.46
CA PHE A 15 24.22 29.42 -0.25
C PHE A 15 23.03 30.21 -0.83
N THR A 16 23.09 31.50 -0.54
CA THR A 16 22.17 32.59 -0.86
C THR A 16 22.15 32.91 -2.36
N GLY A 17 20.99 33.35 -2.85
CA GLY A 17 20.73 33.56 -4.27
C GLY A 17 21.17 34.89 -4.89
N CYS A 18 20.71 35.11 -6.11
CA CYS A 18 20.60 36.42 -6.77
C CYS A 18 19.39 36.40 -7.72
N LYS A 19 18.55 37.45 -7.61
CA LYS A 19 17.46 37.79 -8.52
C LYS A 19 17.99 38.73 -9.62
N THR A 20 17.51 38.56 -10.85
CA THR A 20 17.38 39.64 -11.84
C THR A 20 16.10 39.44 -12.67
N ASN A 21 15.15 40.37 -12.56
CA ASN A 21 14.03 40.57 -13.51
C ASN A 21 14.57 41.38 -14.71
N VAL A 22 14.08 41.25 -15.96
CA VAL A 22 12.87 41.85 -16.63
C VAL A 22 13.14 41.70 -18.18
N PRO A 23 12.22 41.83 -19.20
CA PRO A 23 10.74 41.73 -19.33
C PRO A 23 10.21 40.76 -20.43
N SER A 24 8.88 40.53 -20.36
CA SER A 24 7.88 40.11 -21.37
C SER A 24 8.20 40.13 -22.87
N SER A 25 7.70 39.11 -23.59
CA SER A 25 6.66 39.24 -24.63
C SER A 25 6.13 37.88 -25.12
N ASN A 26 4.99 37.94 -25.81
CA ASN A 26 3.91 36.98 -25.99
C ASN A 26 3.98 36.22 -27.35
N VAL A 27 3.21 35.13 -27.46
CA VAL A 27 2.57 34.54 -28.67
C VAL A 27 3.19 33.32 -29.40
N ASN A 28 2.33 32.29 -29.50
CA ASN A 28 2.10 31.23 -30.52
C ASN A 28 2.85 29.87 -30.54
N ASN A 29 2.06 28.84 -30.21
CA ASN A 29 1.72 27.62 -30.98
C ASN A 29 2.65 27.20 -32.13
N ASN A 30 3.14 25.96 -32.04
CA ASN A 30 3.05 25.01 -33.14
C ASN A 30 3.10 23.56 -32.66
N GLN A 31 2.05 22.80 -32.96
CA GLN A 31 2.08 21.36 -33.06
C GLN A 31 3.10 20.95 -34.13
N THR A 32 3.88 19.91 -33.86
CA THR A 32 4.30 18.98 -34.92
C THR A 32 4.23 17.56 -34.41
N ASN A 33 3.49 16.80 -35.22
CA ASN A 33 3.13 15.42 -35.15
C ASN A 33 4.37 14.53 -35.35
N SER A 34 4.53 13.46 -34.57
CA SER A 34 5.22 12.24 -35.02
C SER A 34 4.64 11.03 -34.31
N GLN A 35 4.23 10.10 -35.14
CA GLN A 35 3.39 8.94 -34.90
C GLN A 35 4.14 7.75 -34.28
N VAL A 36 3.40 7.03 -33.44
CA VAL A 36 3.25 5.56 -33.39
C VAL A 36 4.50 4.73 -33.02
N VAL A 37 4.49 4.23 -31.78
CA VAL A 37 4.75 2.81 -31.52
C VAL A 37 3.63 2.32 -30.60
N GLU A 38 2.67 1.59 -31.18
CA GLU A 38 1.68 0.79 -30.47
C GLU A 38 2.41 -0.31 -29.69
N ASN A 39 2.32 -0.27 -28.37
CA ASN A 39 2.49 -1.46 -27.54
C ASN A 39 1.17 -1.65 -26.80
N ASN A 40 0.52 -2.78 -27.07
CA ASN A 40 -0.70 -3.25 -26.44
C ASN A 40 -0.56 -3.22 -24.92
N VAL A 41 -1.17 -2.22 -24.29
CA VAL A 41 -1.53 -2.29 -22.88
C VAL A 41 -2.82 -3.09 -22.84
N THR A 42 -2.72 -4.32 -22.37
CA THR A 42 -3.87 -5.09 -21.89
C THR A 42 -4.60 -4.20 -20.89
N GLN A 43 -5.77 -3.69 -21.32
CA GLN A 43 -6.65 -2.91 -20.47
C GLN A 43 -7.12 -3.80 -19.33
N THR A 44 -6.54 -3.64 -18.15
CA THR A 44 -7.27 -3.90 -16.91
C THR A 44 -8.51 -3.01 -16.94
N PRO A 45 -9.73 -3.53 -16.79
CA PRO A 45 -10.89 -2.67 -16.66
C PRO A 45 -10.67 -1.85 -15.38
N SER A 46 -10.41 -0.56 -15.54
CA SER A 46 -10.44 0.42 -14.46
C SER A 46 -11.90 0.63 -14.07
N THR A 47 -12.47 -0.38 -13.40
CA THR A 47 -13.70 -0.21 -12.63
C THR A 47 -13.30 0.65 -11.43
N GLU A 48 -13.73 1.91 -11.41
CA GLU A 48 -13.64 2.72 -10.20
C GLU A 48 -14.35 1.95 -9.09
N LEU A 49 -13.60 1.59 -8.05
CA LEU A 49 -14.15 0.86 -6.93
C LEU A 49 -15.14 1.74 -6.17
N SER A 50 -16.16 1.10 -5.61
CA SER A 50 -17.19 1.79 -4.83
C SER A 50 -16.59 2.60 -3.67
N GLY A 51 -17.35 3.59 -3.17
CA GLY A 51 -16.97 4.31 -1.95
C GLY A 51 -16.83 3.39 -0.73
N ASP A 52 -17.49 2.23 -0.77
CA ASP A 52 -17.42 1.17 0.23
C ASP A 52 -16.03 0.49 0.19
N ALA A 53 -15.49 0.20 -1.00
CA ALA A 53 -14.15 -0.35 -1.16
C ALA A 53 -13.04 0.61 -0.69
N ASN A 54 -13.13 1.90 -1.04
CA ASN A 54 -12.17 2.88 -0.54
C ASN A 54 -12.17 3.00 0.99
N SER A 55 -13.35 2.90 1.61
CA SER A 55 -13.49 2.92 3.06
C SER A 55 -12.91 1.67 3.71
N TYR A 56 -13.08 0.51 3.09
CA TYR A 56 -12.48 -0.76 3.51
C TYR A 56 -10.94 -0.70 3.49
N PHE A 57 -10.34 -0.31 2.36
CA PHE A 57 -8.87 -0.23 2.26
C PHE A 57 -8.29 0.81 3.22
N SER A 58 -8.95 1.95 3.38
CA SER A 58 -8.52 2.98 4.33
C SER A 58 -8.62 2.48 5.77
N ALA A 59 -9.62 1.67 6.10
CA ALA A 59 -9.78 1.11 7.44
C ALA A 59 -8.66 0.12 7.78
N LYS A 60 -8.34 -0.80 6.87
CA LYS A 60 -7.20 -1.73 7.01
C LYS A 60 -5.87 -0.98 7.13
N ALA A 61 -5.60 -0.05 6.21
CA ALA A 61 -4.38 0.76 6.26
C ALA A 61 -4.23 1.55 7.57
N GLU A 62 -5.33 1.99 8.17
CA GLU A 62 -5.32 2.66 9.46
C GLU A 62 -5.12 1.72 10.64
N LYS A 63 -5.57 0.46 10.56
CA LYS A 63 -5.22 -0.58 11.53
C LYS A 63 -3.73 -0.90 11.48
N ASP A 64 -3.15 -1.09 10.30
CA ASP A 64 -1.70 -1.35 10.15
C ASP A 64 -0.86 -0.19 10.73
N TRP A 65 -1.31 1.04 10.51
CA TRP A 65 -0.69 2.20 11.15
C TRP A 65 -0.80 2.16 12.68
N ILE A 66 -1.95 1.74 13.24
CA ILE A 66 -2.14 1.60 14.68
C ILE A 66 -1.15 0.58 15.25
N ASP A 67 -0.95 -0.55 14.58
CA ASP A 67 0.01 -1.58 15.00
C ASP A 67 1.43 -1.03 15.08
N VAL A 68 1.88 -0.32 14.04
CA VAL A 68 3.20 0.32 14.04
C VAL A 68 3.31 1.39 15.14
N GLU A 69 2.24 2.14 15.40
CA GLU A 69 2.20 3.17 16.44
C GLU A 69 2.20 2.59 17.86
N LEU A 70 1.57 1.43 18.06
CA LEU A 70 1.60 0.66 19.32
C LEU A 70 3.00 0.11 19.59
N ASP A 71 3.65 -0.49 18.58
CA ASP A 71 5.03 -0.97 18.68
C ASP A 71 6.00 0.15 19.02
N LYS A 72 5.84 1.30 18.37
CA LYS A 72 6.61 2.51 18.68
C LYS A 72 6.38 2.99 20.11
N ALA A 73 5.12 3.05 20.55
CA ALA A 73 4.78 3.45 21.91
C ALA A 73 5.36 2.49 22.96
N GLU A 74 5.34 1.18 22.69
CA GLU A 74 5.95 0.18 23.56
C GLU A 74 7.47 0.37 23.61
N TYR A 75 8.14 0.59 22.47
CA TYR A 75 9.56 0.87 22.44
C TYR A 75 9.92 2.12 23.25
N GLU A 76 9.18 3.22 23.07
CA GLU A 76 9.36 4.48 23.81
C GLU A 76 9.13 4.31 25.31
N TYR A 77 8.14 3.50 25.71
CA TYR A 77 7.93 3.14 27.11
C TYR A 77 9.12 2.34 27.67
N ARG A 78 9.56 1.30 26.96
CA ARG A 78 10.66 0.43 27.40
C ARG A 78 12.00 1.15 27.48
N ASN A 79 12.22 2.15 26.64
CA ASN A 79 13.44 2.96 26.66
C ASN A 79 13.37 4.17 27.62
N GLY A 80 12.21 4.41 28.24
CA GLY A 80 11.97 5.48 29.22
C GLY A 80 11.67 6.86 28.62
N SER A 81 11.48 6.96 27.30
CA SER A 81 11.07 8.21 26.63
C SER A 81 9.58 8.50 26.77
N LEU A 82 8.77 7.48 27.13
CA LEU A 82 7.34 7.60 27.42
C LEU A 82 7.07 7.12 28.85
N SER A 83 6.28 7.87 29.63
CA SER A 83 5.89 7.43 30.97
C SER A 83 4.85 6.31 30.93
N ALA A 84 4.68 5.58 32.04
CA ALA A 84 3.71 4.50 32.13
C ALA A 84 2.26 4.98 31.92
N ASP A 85 1.90 6.16 32.45
CA ASP A 85 0.56 6.72 32.32
C ASP A 85 0.30 7.19 30.87
N GLU A 86 1.29 7.83 30.23
CA GLU A 86 1.20 8.22 28.81
C GLU A 86 1.08 7.00 27.89
N PHE A 87 1.91 5.97 28.11
CA PHE A 87 1.83 4.71 27.36
C PHE A 87 0.45 4.07 27.50
N LYS A 88 -0.05 3.94 28.73
CA LYS A 88 -1.36 3.35 28.99
C LYS A 88 -2.48 4.13 28.32
N SER A 89 -2.47 5.46 28.38
CA SER A 89 -3.48 6.29 27.72
C SER A 89 -3.42 6.09 26.21
N LYS A 90 -2.23 6.18 25.62
CA LYS A 90 -2.04 6.03 24.17
C LYS A 90 -2.49 4.66 23.67
N LYS A 91 -2.16 3.60 24.41
CA LYS A 91 -2.57 2.23 24.09
C LYS A 91 -4.09 2.08 24.08
N ILE A 92 -4.78 2.59 25.11
CA ILE A 92 -6.25 2.52 25.18
C ILE A 92 -6.88 3.25 24.00
N ASP A 93 -6.41 4.48 23.70
CA ASP A 93 -6.96 5.29 22.61
C ASP A 93 -6.78 4.60 21.23
N LEU A 94 -5.63 3.97 21.02
CA LEU A 94 -5.32 3.21 19.80
C LEU A 94 -6.18 1.95 19.68
N GLU A 95 -6.28 1.13 20.74
CA GLU A 95 -7.11 -0.09 20.76
C GLU A 95 -8.62 0.23 20.61
N ASP A 96 -9.09 1.35 21.15
CA ASP A 96 -10.47 1.82 20.96
C ASP A 96 -10.74 2.18 19.49
N ARG A 97 -9.76 2.80 18.83
CA ARG A 97 -9.83 3.16 17.41
C ARG A 97 -9.78 1.93 16.52
N GLU A 98 -8.84 1.03 16.76
CA GLU A 98 -8.71 -0.25 16.05
C GLU A 98 -10.02 -1.05 16.09
N ARG A 99 -10.62 -1.20 17.28
CA ARG A 99 -11.93 -1.87 17.43
C ARG A 99 -13.06 -1.22 16.64
N THR A 100 -12.95 0.08 16.34
CA THR A 100 -13.94 0.78 15.52
C THR A 100 -13.71 0.47 14.05
N LEU A 101 -12.45 0.49 13.61
CA LEU A 101 -12.05 0.15 12.25
C LEU A 101 -12.36 -1.31 11.91
N GLU A 102 -12.13 -2.24 12.84
CA GLU A 102 -12.47 -3.67 12.70
C GLU A 102 -13.92 -3.86 12.28
N ARG A 103 -14.86 -3.18 12.97
CA ARG A 103 -16.29 -3.28 12.65
C ARG A 103 -16.61 -2.71 11.28
N THR A 104 -15.86 -1.69 10.84
CA THR A 104 -16.00 -1.12 9.50
C THR A 104 -15.50 -2.11 8.47
N GLU A 105 -14.32 -2.68 8.67
CA GLU A 105 -13.73 -3.73 7.82
C GLU A 105 -14.69 -4.92 7.67
N ASP A 106 -15.11 -5.54 8.77
CA ASP A 106 -16.04 -6.68 8.79
C ASP A 106 -17.33 -6.41 8.00
N SER A 107 -17.85 -5.18 8.10
CA SER A 107 -19.11 -4.81 7.45
C SER A 107 -18.98 -4.63 5.94
N LEU A 108 -17.76 -4.37 5.46
CA LEU A 108 -17.46 -4.04 4.07
C LEU A 108 -16.76 -5.18 3.33
N GLU A 109 -16.07 -6.09 4.03
CA GLU A 109 -15.28 -7.19 3.47
C GLU A 109 -16.05 -7.96 2.39
N TYR A 110 -17.21 -8.53 2.73
CA TYR A 110 -18.04 -9.27 1.76
C TYR A 110 -18.50 -8.43 0.56
N ILE A 111 -18.69 -7.12 0.75
CA ILE A 111 -19.08 -6.21 -0.35
C ILE A 111 -17.91 -6.06 -1.31
N VAL A 112 -16.70 -5.85 -0.78
CA VAL A 112 -15.48 -5.65 -1.55
C VAL A 112 -15.04 -6.92 -2.25
N GLU A 113 -14.99 -8.05 -1.57
CA GLU A 113 -14.66 -9.35 -2.18
C GLU A 113 -15.57 -9.65 -3.36
N ARG A 114 -16.88 -9.46 -3.18
CA ARG A 114 -17.87 -9.64 -4.25
C ARG A 114 -17.66 -8.67 -5.42
N GLU A 115 -17.28 -7.43 -5.15
CA GLU A 115 -16.98 -6.44 -6.19
C GLU A 115 -15.72 -6.82 -6.99
N LEU A 116 -14.72 -7.39 -6.32
CA LEU A 116 -13.45 -7.80 -6.91
C LEU A 116 -13.49 -9.18 -7.60
N SER A 117 -14.45 -10.04 -7.25
CA SER A 117 -14.60 -11.42 -7.77
C SER A 117 -15.13 -11.49 -9.22
N VAL A 118 -14.43 -10.84 -10.17
CA VAL A 118 -14.88 -10.69 -11.57
C VAL A 118 -13.90 -11.30 -12.59
N TYR A 119 -13.31 -12.44 -12.27
CA TYR A 119 -12.34 -13.11 -13.13
C TYR A 119 -12.99 -14.17 -14.05
N ASP A 120 -12.69 -14.10 -15.35
CA ASP A 120 -13.09 -15.11 -16.34
C ASP A 120 -11.87 -15.88 -16.84
N PHE A 121 -11.76 -17.13 -16.43
CA PHE A 121 -10.70 -18.05 -16.85
C PHE A 121 -11.14 -19.00 -17.98
N SER A 122 -12.29 -18.73 -18.61
CA SER A 122 -12.78 -19.54 -19.72
C SER A 122 -11.74 -19.61 -20.83
N GLY A 123 -11.28 -20.82 -21.14
CA GLY A 123 -10.33 -21.08 -22.22
C GLY A 123 -8.86 -21.08 -21.80
N LYS A 124 -8.53 -20.77 -20.54
CA LYS A 124 -7.19 -21.04 -20.00
C LYS A 124 -7.01 -22.53 -19.69
N ASN A 125 -5.79 -23.01 -19.88
CA ASN A 125 -5.38 -24.34 -19.46
C ASN A 125 -4.62 -24.32 -18.12
N ILE A 126 -4.35 -25.51 -17.56
CA ILE A 126 -3.69 -25.65 -16.25
C ILE A 126 -2.33 -24.94 -16.19
N GLU A 127 -1.48 -25.07 -17.22
CA GLU A 127 -0.14 -24.45 -17.20
C GLU A 127 -0.21 -22.92 -17.24
N GLU A 128 -1.20 -22.37 -17.95
CA GLU A 128 -1.45 -20.93 -17.98
C GLU A 128 -1.89 -20.42 -16.59
N LEU A 129 -2.80 -21.14 -15.93
CA LEU A 129 -3.26 -20.81 -14.58
C LEU A 129 -2.14 -20.94 -13.53
N LEU A 130 -1.31 -21.99 -13.60
CA LEU A 130 -0.15 -22.15 -12.72
C LEU A 130 0.91 -21.06 -12.95
N THR A 131 1.02 -20.54 -14.17
CA THR A 131 1.89 -19.40 -14.45
C THR A 131 1.33 -18.13 -13.82
N GLU A 132 0.03 -17.88 -13.95
CA GLU A 132 -0.62 -16.74 -13.29
C GLU A 132 -0.52 -16.84 -11.76
N LYS A 133 -0.71 -18.02 -11.17
CA LYS A 133 -0.53 -18.23 -9.73
C LYS A 133 0.88 -17.84 -9.26
N ARG A 134 1.93 -18.29 -9.97
CA ARG A 134 3.32 -17.90 -9.66
C ARG A 134 3.56 -16.39 -9.80
N ASP A 135 2.90 -15.74 -10.75
CA ASP A 135 3.00 -14.29 -10.94
C ASP A 135 2.27 -13.53 -9.82
N VAL A 136 1.17 -14.08 -9.30
CA VAL A 136 0.46 -13.55 -8.11
C VAL A 136 1.35 -13.66 -6.87
N GLU A 137 1.86 -14.87 -6.57
CA GLU A 137 2.78 -15.10 -5.45
C GLU A 137 3.99 -14.15 -5.50
N LYS A 138 4.55 -13.93 -6.70
CA LYS A 138 5.67 -13.00 -6.87
C LYS A 138 5.30 -11.56 -6.53
N GLN A 139 4.10 -11.11 -6.90
CA GLN A 139 3.63 -9.76 -6.61
C GLN A 139 3.32 -9.58 -5.12
N GLU A 140 2.74 -10.59 -4.45
CA GLU A 140 2.52 -10.58 -3.00
C GLU A 140 3.84 -10.42 -2.23
N ASN A 141 4.86 -11.20 -2.60
CA ASN A 141 6.21 -11.07 -2.01
C ASN A 141 6.82 -9.67 -2.24
N GLU A 142 6.53 -9.02 -3.38
CA GLU A 142 6.98 -7.67 -3.67
C GLU A 142 6.24 -6.63 -2.81
N LEU A 143 4.95 -6.83 -2.54
CA LEU A 143 4.12 -6.00 -1.67
C LEU A 143 4.53 -6.12 -0.20
N GLU A 144 4.77 -7.31 0.31
CA GLU A 144 5.27 -7.53 1.68
C GLU A 144 6.59 -6.75 1.91
N LEU A 145 7.50 -6.80 0.93
CA LEU A 145 8.73 -6.02 1.00
C LEU A 145 8.50 -4.51 0.91
N GLU A 146 7.48 -4.07 0.17
CA GLU A 146 7.09 -2.66 0.07
C GLU A 146 6.51 -2.16 1.41
N GLU A 147 5.63 -2.94 2.03
CA GLU A 147 5.04 -2.70 3.33
C GLU A 147 6.12 -2.57 4.41
N HIS A 148 7.03 -3.55 4.52
CA HIS A 148 8.11 -3.49 5.50
C HIS A 148 8.97 -2.22 5.37
N LYS A 149 9.26 -1.78 4.13
CA LYS A 149 9.98 -0.52 3.90
C LYS A 149 9.16 0.68 4.33
N LEU A 150 7.86 0.66 4.06
CA LEU A 150 6.94 1.73 4.43
C LEU A 150 6.85 1.90 5.96
N GLU A 151 6.72 0.79 6.68
CA GLU A 151 6.75 0.79 8.14
C GLU A 151 8.06 1.34 8.69
N ASP A 152 9.20 0.93 8.11
CA ASP A 152 10.51 1.43 8.52
C ASP A 152 10.66 2.94 8.25
N GLU A 153 10.18 3.43 7.10
CA GLU A 153 10.13 4.87 6.80
C GLU A 153 9.33 5.63 7.86
N TYR A 154 8.18 5.10 8.27
CA TYR A 154 7.33 5.73 9.28
C TYR A 154 7.95 5.66 10.68
N ARG A 155 8.48 4.50 11.10
CA ARG A 155 9.16 4.31 12.39
C ARG A 155 10.35 5.25 12.54
N LEU A 156 11.11 5.47 11.47
CA LEU A 156 12.25 6.40 11.44
C LEU A 156 11.83 7.88 11.36
N GLY A 157 10.54 8.17 11.17
CA GLY A 157 10.00 9.52 11.03
C GLY A 157 10.33 10.18 9.70
N ASN A 158 10.64 9.39 8.67
CA ASN A 158 10.91 9.88 7.31
C ASN A 158 9.63 10.28 6.57
N ILE A 159 8.49 9.70 6.97
CA ILE A 159 7.16 10.03 6.46
C ILE A 159 6.20 10.32 7.61
N THR A 160 5.18 11.09 7.29
CA THR A 160 4.07 11.41 8.20
C THR A 160 3.04 10.29 8.26
N LYS A 161 2.13 10.38 9.24
CA LYS A 161 0.96 9.49 9.31
C LYS A 161 0.16 9.52 8.01
N ASP A 162 -0.17 10.70 7.49
CA ASP A 162 -1.03 10.82 6.31
C ASP A 162 -0.38 10.20 5.07
N GLU A 163 0.94 10.34 4.92
CA GLU A 163 1.72 9.68 3.86
C GLU A 163 1.78 8.17 4.05
N PHE A 164 1.93 7.68 5.29
CA PHE A 164 1.85 6.24 5.59
C PHE A 164 0.49 5.69 5.19
N ILE A 165 -0.60 6.27 5.70
CA ILE A 165 -1.97 5.83 5.42
C ILE A 165 -2.24 5.83 3.91
N GLN A 166 -1.83 6.88 3.20
CA GLN A 166 -2.01 6.96 1.74
C GLN A 166 -1.29 5.82 1.01
N LYS A 167 -0.02 5.57 1.33
CA LYS A 167 0.77 4.51 0.69
C LYS A 167 0.24 3.12 1.07
N GLN A 168 -0.05 2.90 2.36
CA GLN A 168 -0.58 1.64 2.88
C GLN A 168 -1.95 1.32 2.27
N THR A 169 -2.83 2.32 2.10
CA THR A 169 -4.12 2.12 1.41
C THR A 169 -3.92 1.56 0.00
N SER A 170 -2.90 2.04 -0.72
CA SER A 170 -2.58 1.53 -2.06
C SER A 170 -1.90 0.16 -2.05
N ILE A 171 -1.22 -0.23 -0.98
CA ILE A 171 -0.67 -1.58 -0.78
C ILE A 171 -1.83 -2.54 -0.53
N VAL A 172 -2.65 -2.25 0.49
CA VAL A 172 -3.83 -3.05 0.86
C VAL A 172 -4.79 -3.27 -0.32
N GLU A 173 -5.05 -2.23 -1.13
CA GLU A 173 -5.90 -2.38 -2.32
C GLU A 173 -5.32 -3.40 -3.32
N ARG A 174 -3.98 -3.42 -3.50
CA ARG A 174 -3.31 -4.37 -4.40
C ARG A 174 -3.30 -5.78 -3.81
N GLU A 175 -3.00 -5.92 -2.52
CA GLU A 175 -3.03 -7.20 -1.81
C GLU A 175 -4.43 -7.83 -1.90
N THR A 176 -5.48 -7.09 -1.53
CA THR A 176 -6.86 -7.60 -1.59
C THR A 176 -7.24 -8.06 -3.00
N LYS A 177 -6.76 -7.38 -4.05
CA LYS A 177 -7.00 -7.79 -5.44
C LYS A 177 -6.25 -9.06 -5.83
N LEU A 178 -5.03 -9.23 -5.31
CA LEU A 178 -4.22 -10.42 -5.53
C LEU A 178 -4.80 -11.61 -4.79
N ASP A 179 -5.21 -11.44 -3.52
CA ASP A 179 -5.87 -12.49 -2.73
C ASP A 179 -7.10 -13.05 -3.46
N VAL A 180 -8.01 -12.15 -3.88
CA VAL A 180 -9.22 -12.56 -4.63
C VAL A 180 -8.88 -13.18 -5.99
N LEU A 181 -7.78 -12.73 -6.63
CA LEU A 181 -7.32 -13.33 -7.87
C LEU A 181 -6.76 -14.74 -7.64
N ASP A 182 -5.98 -14.94 -6.58
CA ASP A 182 -5.39 -16.23 -6.22
C ASP A 182 -6.49 -17.25 -5.95
N ASP A 183 -7.45 -16.90 -5.09
CA ASP A 183 -8.66 -17.69 -4.82
C ASP A 183 -9.38 -18.06 -6.13
N SER A 184 -9.50 -17.09 -7.05
CA SER A 184 -10.20 -17.32 -8.31
C SER A 184 -9.41 -18.24 -9.26
N ILE A 185 -8.08 -18.18 -9.26
CA ILE A 185 -7.18 -19.08 -10.00
C ILE A 185 -7.27 -20.50 -9.42
N GLU A 186 -7.24 -20.64 -8.10
CA GLU A 186 -7.40 -21.94 -7.41
C GLU A 186 -8.73 -22.59 -7.78
N ASN A 187 -9.83 -21.84 -7.67
CA ASN A 187 -11.15 -22.31 -8.11
C ASN A 187 -11.19 -22.74 -9.59
N ALA A 188 -10.41 -22.09 -10.46
CA ALA A 188 -10.33 -22.46 -11.88
C ALA A 188 -9.52 -23.74 -12.09
N LEU A 189 -8.41 -23.91 -11.36
CA LEU A 189 -7.58 -25.11 -11.37
C LEU A 189 -8.38 -26.33 -10.88
N GLU A 190 -9.12 -26.19 -9.78
CA GLU A 190 -10.00 -27.24 -9.25
C GLU A 190 -11.03 -27.71 -10.29
N ARG A 191 -11.66 -26.76 -11.00
CA ARG A 191 -12.63 -27.06 -12.07
C ARG A 191 -12.02 -27.84 -13.24
N LEU A 192 -10.72 -27.67 -13.49
CA LEU A 192 -9.98 -28.43 -14.49
C LEU A 192 -9.47 -29.78 -13.97
N GLY A 193 -9.74 -30.12 -12.71
CA GLY A 193 -9.33 -31.36 -12.06
C GLY A 193 -7.89 -31.34 -11.56
N TYR A 194 -7.33 -30.15 -11.34
CA TYR A 194 -6.08 -29.96 -10.61
C TYR A 194 -6.44 -29.71 -9.15
N ASP A 195 -6.22 -30.72 -8.31
CA ASP A 195 -6.45 -30.72 -6.85
C ASP A 195 -5.11 -31.20 -6.26
N ASP A 196 -4.39 -30.30 -5.59
CA ASP A 196 -3.02 -30.49 -5.09
C ASP A 196 -2.94 -31.15 -3.71
#